data_AF-A0A165I7K5-F1
#
_entry.id   AF-A0A165I7K5-F1
#
_cell.length_a   1.000
_cell.length_b   1.000
_cell.length_c   1.000
_cell.angle_alpha   90.00
_cell.angle_beta   90.00
_cell.angle_gamma   90.00
#
_symmetry.space_group_name_H-M   'P 1'
#
loop_
_entity.id
_entity.type
_entity.pdbx_description
1 polymer ?
#
loop_
_entity_poly.entity_id
_entity_poly.type
_entity_poly.pdbx_seq_one_letter_code
_entity_poly.pdbx_strand_id
1 'polypeptide(L)'
;MSSRQRSSTTTTESTGITAPEVSSAQLGSYVGRTVSLTVKILQLLGDRAIIEACDGGQLEVSLRSCPDVHLSNPYAYIKCHVNGPNAVTLLSAKDLGNLNFPVGLVDEMVKMTHEPRFKEYFWGNKKAQ
;
A
#
# COMPACT_ATOMS: atom_id res chain seq x y z
N MET A 1 -30.04 -12.17 -38.69
CA MET A 1 -28.58 -12.35 -38.45
C MET A 1 -27.94 -11.03 -38.77
N SER A 2 -27.25 -10.28 -37.92
CA SER A 2 -26.53 -10.58 -36.69
C SER A 2 -26.41 -9.28 -35.89
N SER A 3 -26.85 -9.29 -34.63
CA SER A 3 -26.74 -8.17 -33.70
C SER A 3 -25.33 -8.13 -33.13
N ARG A 4 -24.57 -7.08 -33.43
CA ARG A 4 -23.22 -6.87 -32.89
C ARG A 4 -23.34 -6.18 -31.53
N GLN A 5 -23.44 -6.96 -30.45
CA GLN A 5 -23.32 -6.42 -29.09
C GLN A 5 -21.88 -5.95 -28.87
N ARG A 6 -21.69 -4.65 -28.64
CA ARG A 6 -20.47 -4.12 -28.04
C ARG A 6 -20.50 -4.48 -26.56
N SER A 7 -19.69 -5.45 -26.17
CA SER A 7 -19.34 -5.70 -24.78
C SER A 7 -18.45 -4.55 -24.30
N SER A 8 -19.06 -3.53 -23.71
CA SER A 8 -18.38 -2.52 -22.92
C SER A 8 -17.91 -3.18 -21.63
N THR A 9 -16.64 -3.60 -21.59
CA THR A 9 -15.95 -3.91 -20.34
C THR A 9 -15.90 -2.64 -19.51
N THR A 10 -16.81 -2.53 -18.56
CA THR A 10 -16.78 -1.49 -17.53
C THR A 10 -15.63 -1.84 -16.61
N THR A 11 -14.42 -1.41 -16.95
CA THR A 11 -13.33 -1.30 -15.98
C THR A 11 -13.82 -0.30 -14.94
N THR A 12 -14.29 -0.79 -13.80
CA THR A 12 -14.58 0.05 -12.66
C THR A 12 -13.24 0.61 -12.17
N GLU A 13 -12.83 1.75 -12.72
CA GLU A 13 -11.85 2.61 -12.07
C GLU A 13 -12.42 2.94 -10.70
N SER A 14 -11.89 2.31 -9.65
CA SER A 14 -12.24 2.67 -8.28
C SER A 14 -11.59 4.02 -7.98
N THR A 15 -12.28 5.10 -8.37
CA THR A 15 -11.93 6.49 -8.06
C THR A 15 -12.13 6.70 -6.56
N GLY A 16 -11.15 6.27 -5.80
CA GLY A 16 -11.14 6.43 -4.36
C GLY A 16 -9.71 6.43 -3.89
N ILE A 17 -9.24 7.59 -3.43
CA ILE A 17 -8.21 7.68 -2.40
C ILE A 17 -8.73 6.80 -1.25
N THR A 18 -8.32 5.53 -1.15
CA THR A 18 -9.03 4.51 -0.34
C THR A 18 -8.14 3.73 0.60
N ALA A 19 -6.82 3.85 0.49
CA ALA A 19 -5.89 3.22 1.39
C ALA A 19 -4.97 4.30 1.99
N PRO A 20 -5.03 4.54 3.31
CA PRO A 20 -4.13 5.48 3.96
C PRO A 20 -2.68 4.99 3.85
N GLU A 21 -1.76 5.91 3.56
CA GLU A 21 -0.34 5.60 3.73
C GLU A 21 0.01 5.66 5.22
N VAL A 22 0.64 4.59 5.71
CA VAL A 22 0.94 4.41 7.13
C VAL A 22 2.36 3.88 7.31
N SER A 23 2.88 3.94 8.53
CA SER A 23 4.12 3.28 8.93
C SER A 23 3.83 1.93 9.62
N SER A 24 4.87 1.13 9.93
CA SER A 24 4.67 -0.13 10.65
C SER A 24 4.09 0.08 12.05
N ALA A 25 4.54 1.13 12.77
CA ALA A 25 4.05 1.48 14.10
C ALA A 25 2.55 1.76 14.14
N GLN A 26 1.95 2.19 13.01
CA GLN A 26 0.54 2.52 12.92
C GLN A 26 -0.35 1.31 12.58
N LEU A 27 0.21 0.21 12.06
CA LEU A 27 -0.56 -0.92 11.53
C LEU A 27 -1.56 -1.52 12.52
N GLY A 28 -1.22 -1.54 13.81
CA GLY A 28 -2.14 -2.02 14.86
C GLY A 28 -3.49 -1.30 14.86
N SER A 29 -3.54 -0.03 14.44
CA SER A 29 -4.78 0.75 14.34
C SER A 29 -5.59 0.48 13.06
N TYR A 30 -5.01 -0.28 12.13
CA TYR A 30 -5.58 -0.55 10.80
C TYR A 30 -5.86 -2.04 10.56
N VAL A 31 -5.81 -2.89 11.59
CA VAL A 31 -6.19 -4.32 11.46
C VAL A 31 -7.58 -4.46 10.83
N GLY A 32 -7.68 -5.32 9.81
CA GLY A 32 -8.89 -5.53 9.01
C GLY A 32 -9.16 -4.44 7.96
N ARG A 33 -8.23 -3.50 7.75
CA ARG A 33 -8.34 -2.44 6.74
C ARG A 33 -7.28 -2.59 5.67
N THR A 34 -7.53 -1.95 4.53
CA THR A 34 -6.54 -1.82 3.46
C THR A 34 -5.73 -0.54 3.68
N VAL A 35 -4.41 -0.64 3.63
CA VAL A 35 -3.46 0.48 3.78
C VAL A 35 -2.42 0.45 2.67
N SER A 36 -1.69 1.54 2.51
CA SER A 36 -0.52 1.63 1.66
C SER A 36 0.74 1.83 2.49
N LEU A 37 1.86 1.28 2.03
CA LEU A 37 3.17 1.40 2.66
C LEU A 37 4.23 1.66 1.59
N THR A 38 5.13 2.60 1.85
CA THR A 38 6.41 2.68 1.14
C THR A 38 7.42 1.83 1.90
N VAL A 39 8.04 0.87 1.21
CA VAL A 39 8.81 -0.19 1.86
C VAL A 39 10.12 -0.45 1.14
N LYS A 40 11.08 -0.97 1.89
CA LYS A 40 12.27 -1.62 1.38
C LYS A 40 12.12 -3.14 1.49
N ILE A 41 12.35 -3.86 0.40
CA ILE A 41 12.35 -5.32 0.39
C ILE A 41 13.69 -5.79 0.95
N LEU A 42 13.65 -6.53 2.05
CA LEU A 42 14.83 -7.11 2.68
C LEU A 42 15.08 -8.53 2.17
N GLN A 43 14.02 -9.32 2.04
CA GLN A 43 14.11 -10.71 1.62
C GLN A 43 12.83 -11.19 0.92
N LEU A 44 12.98 -11.98 -0.14
CA LEU A 44 11.89 -12.72 -0.78
C LEU A 44 12.02 -14.21 -0.41
N LEU A 45 10.93 -14.78 0.09
CA LEU A 45 10.83 -16.14 0.64
C LEU A 45 9.65 -16.88 -0.02
N GLY A 46 9.75 -17.12 -1.33
CA GLY A 46 8.70 -17.80 -2.09
C GLY A 46 7.39 -17.02 -2.10
N ASP A 47 6.42 -17.44 -1.28
CA ASP A 47 5.10 -16.82 -1.16
C ASP A 47 5.02 -15.72 -0.09
N ARG A 48 6.15 -15.38 0.52
CA ARG A 48 6.29 -14.36 1.56
C ARG A 48 7.45 -13.41 1.27
N ALA A 49 7.41 -12.22 1.85
CA ALA A 49 8.52 -11.28 1.85
C ALA A 49 8.73 -10.69 3.25
N ILE A 50 9.99 -10.44 3.59
CA ILE A 50 10.36 -9.58 4.72
C ILE A 50 10.66 -8.20 4.15
N ILE A 51 9.98 -7.20 4.67
CA ILE A 51 10.11 -5.80 4.26
C ILE A 51 10.43 -4.94 5.48
N GLU A 52 10.98 -3.76 5.22
CA GLU A 52 11.17 -2.68 6.18
C GLU A 52 10.28 -1.51 5.77
N ALA A 53 9.41 -1.06 6.66
CA ALA A 53 8.55 0.11 6.45
C ALA A 53 9.34 1.42 6.62
N CYS A 54 8.69 2.56 6.35
CA CYS A 54 9.37 3.84 6.35
C CYS A 54 9.98 4.26 7.70
N ASP A 55 9.42 3.77 8.80
CA ASP A 55 9.88 3.97 10.19
C ASP A 55 10.95 2.97 10.64
N GLY A 56 11.45 2.12 9.73
CA GLY A 56 12.46 1.10 10.01
C GLY A 56 11.91 -0.18 10.65
N GLY A 57 10.61 -0.27 10.90
CA GLY A 57 10.01 -1.49 11.44
C GLY A 57 9.85 -2.58 10.37
N GLN A 58 10.11 -3.83 10.75
CA GLN A 58 10.06 -4.97 9.83
C GLN A 58 8.71 -5.68 9.87
N LEU A 59 8.24 -6.11 8.69
CA LEU A 59 6.94 -6.75 8.52
C LEU A 59 7.05 -7.98 7.63
N GLU A 60 6.20 -8.97 7.91
CA GLU A 60 5.99 -10.10 7.02
C GLU A 60 4.80 -9.82 6.09
N VAL A 61 5.05 -9.98 4.78
CA VAL A 61 4.05 -9.77 3.72
C VAL A 61 3.77 -11.09 3.03
N SER A 62 2.50 -11.49 2.99
CA SER A 62 2.06 -12.61 2.14
C SER A 62 1.87 -12.14 0.70
N LEU A 63 2.52 -12.81 -0.24
CA LEU A 63 2.48 -12.53 -1.69
C LEU A 63 1.46 -13.39 -2.44
N ARG A 64 0.80 -14.36 -1.76
CA ARG A 64 -0.10 -15.36 -2.37
C ARG A 64 -1.22 -14.77 -3.23
N SER A 65 -1.68 -13.57 -2.88
CA SER A 65 -2.77 -12.89 -3.59
C SER A 65 -2.30 -12.08 -4.79
N CYS A 66 -0.99 -12.00 -5.05
CA CYS A 66 -0.41 -11.22 -6.14
C CYS A 66 0.77 -11.99 -6.80
N PRO A 67 0.48 -13.10 -7.51
CA PRO A 67 1.53 -13.99 -8.05
C PRO A 67 2.39 -13.34 -9.15
N ASP A 68 1.90 -12.30 -9.82
CA ASP A 68 2.59 -11.62 -10.92
C ASP A 68 3.43 -10.42 -10.47
N VAL A 69 3.59 -10.21 -9.16
CA VAL A 69 4.37 -9.09 -8.63
C VAL A 69 5.85 -9.35 -8.81
N HIS A 70 6.45 -8.61 -9.74
CA HIS A 70 7.88 -8.59 -9.97
C HIS A 70 8.51 -7.43 -9.21
N LEU A 71 9.03 -7.71 -8.02
CA LEU A 71 9.81 -6.75 -7.23
C LEU A 71 11.29 -6.94 -7.56
N SER A 72 11.77 -6.17 -8.53
CA SER A 72 13.16 -6.28 -9.01
C SER A 72 14.11 -5.32 -8.31
N ASN A 73 13.57 -4.23 -7.76
CA ASN A 73 14.32 -3.21 -7.04
C ASN A 73 14.07 -3.29 -5.54
N PRO A 74 14.98 -2.72 -4.73
CA PRO A 74 14.87 -2.79 -3.27
C PRO A 74 13.71 -1.99 -2.70
N TYR A 75 13.09 -1.07 -3.45
CA TYR A 75 12.01 -0.23 -2.93
C TYR A 75 10.71 -0.41 -3.70
N ALA A 76 9.60 -0.41 -2.95
CA ALA A 76 8.27 -0.56 -3.51
C ALA A 76 7.24 0.27 -2.75
N TYR A 77 6.20 0.69 -3.46
CA TYR A 77 4.97 1.17 -2.87
C TYR A 77 3.94 0.04 -2.92
N ILE A 78 3.52 -0.45 -1.77
CA ILE A 78 2.60 -1.59 -1.67
C ILE A 78 1.25 -1.15 -1.12
N LYS A 79 0.17 -1.74 -1.66
CA LYS A 79 -1.16 -1.70 -1.07
C LYS A 79 -1.44 -3.08 -0.47
N CYS A 80 -1.87 -3.12 0.78
CA CYS A 80 -2.01 -4.37 1.53
C CYS A 80 -3.24 -4.37 2.43
N HIS A 81 -3.74 -5.57 2.72
CA HIS A 81 -4.73 -5.80 3.77
C HIS A 81 -4.00 -6.14 5.08
N VAL A 82 -4.33 -5.45 6.16
CA VAL A 82 -3.70 -5.66 7.47
C VAL A 82 -4.37 -6.83 8.19
N ASN A 83 -3.64 -7.93 8.37
CA ASN A 83 -4.16 -9.13 9.03
C ASN A 83 -3.86 -9.13 10.54
N GLY A 84 -2.83 -8.40 10.95
CA GLY A 84 -2.41 -8.23 12.35
C GLY A 84 -1.36 -7.13 12.48
N PRO A 85 -0.84 -6.87 13.69
CA PRO A 85 0.07 -5.75 13.94
C PRO A 85 1.34 -5.76 13.08
N ASN A 86 1.87 -6.95 12.76
CA ASN A 86 3.11 -7.12 12.00
C ASN A 86 2.96 -7.99 10.73
N ALA A 87 1.71 -8.24 10.30
CA ALA A 87 1.41 -9.18 9.22
C ALA A 87 0.38 -8.61 8.26
N VAL A 88 0.73 -8.58 6.97
CA VAL A 88 -0.13 -8.03 5.92
C VAL A 88 -0.21 -8.97 4.70
N THR A 89 -1.31 -8.87 3.95
CA THR A 89 -1.45 -9.54 2.65
C THR A 89 -1.30 -8.51 1.54
N LEU A 90 -0.40 -8.75 0.60
CA LEU A 90 -0.21 -7.89 -0.56
C LEU A 90 -1.43 -7.92 -1.48
N LEU A 91 -1.92 -6.75 -1.88
CA LEU A 91 -2.99 -6.61 -2.87
C LEU A 91 -2.45 -6.12 -4.22
N SER A 92 -1.49 -5.19 -4.18
CA SER A 92 -0.78 -4.70 -5.36
C SER A 92 0.55 -4.08 -4.94
N ALA A 93 1.55 -4.13 -5.82
CA ALA A 93 2.81 -3.44 -5.62
C ALA A 93 3.17 -2.59 -6.83
N LYS A 94 3.83 -1.47 -6.59
CA LYS A 94 4.50 -0.64 -7.59
C LYS A 94 5.98 -0.58 -7.24
N ASP A 95 6.81 -1.09 -8.14
CA ASP A 95 8.25 -0.99 -8.05
C ASP A 95 8.66 0.51 -8.15
N LEU A 96 9.48 0.99 -7.20
CA LEU A 96 9.94 2.38 -7.14
C LEU A 96 11.36 2.56 -7.69
N GLY A 97 11.98 1.49 -8.19
CA GLY A 97 13.37 1.53 -8.64
C GLY A 97 14.36 1.60 -7.49
N ASN A 98 15.59 1.97 -7.82
CA ASN A 98 16.59 2.34 -6.84
C ASN A 98 16.39 3.81 -6.46
N LEU A 99 15.90 4.04 -5.23
CA LEU A 99 15.69 5.38 -4.71
C LEU A 99 16.95 5.86 -3.98
N ASN A 100 17.48 7.00 -4.41
CA ASN A 100 18.60 7.68 -3.74
C ASN A 100 18.15 8.60 -2.59
N PHE A 101 16.88 8.53 -2.15
CA PHE A 101 16.38 9.32 -1.04
C PHE A 101 16.26 8.46 0.23
N PRO A 102 16.53 9.01 1.42
CA PRO A 102 16.43 8.28 2.68
C PRO A 102 14.96 7.96 2.98
N VAL A 103 14.67 6.68 3.20
CA VAL A 103 13.33 6.17 3.54
C VAL A 103 12.68 6.92 4.72
N GLY A 104 13.49 7.43 5.66
CA GLY A 104 12.99 8.26 6.77
C GLY A 104 12.32 9.57 6.36
N LEU A 105 12.58 10.11 5.15
CA LEU A 105 11.84 11.26 4.64
C LEU A 105 10.36 10.91 4.40
N VAL A 106 10.09 9.66 3.98
CA VAL A 106 8.72 9.18 3.79
C VAL A 106 8.02 8.99 5.13
N ASP A 107 8.74 8.58 6.17
CA ASP A 107 8.18 8.52 7.52
C ASP A 107 7.75 9.90 8.03
N GLU A 108 8.56 10.94 7.82
CA GLU A 108 8.17 12.32 8.14
C GLU A 108 6.93 12.77 7.36
N MET A 109 6.84 12.42 6.06
CA MET A 109 5.64 12.71 5.26
C MET A 109 4.40 11.97 5.81
N VAL A 110 4.55 10.70 6.18
CA VAL A 110 3.48 9.89 6.78
C VAL A 110 3.02 10.50 8.09
N LYS A 111 3.95 10.84 9.00
CA LYS A 111 3.63 11.52 10.26
C LYS A 111 2.86 12.82 10.00
N MET A 112 3.34 13.65 9.07
CA MET A 112 2.68 14.90 8.68
C MET A 112 1.26 14.66 8.17
N THR A 113 1.02 13.60 7.38
CA THR A 113 -0.33 13.27 6.88
C THR A 113 -1.32 12.91 8.00
N HIS A 114 -0.81 12.41 9.13
CA HIS A 114 -1.62 12.01 10.29
C HIS A 114 -1.66 13.08 11.40
N GLU A 115 -0.95 14.20 11.24
CA GLU A 115 -1.00 15.27 12.23
C GLU A 115 -2.39 15.91 12.30
N PRO A 116 -2.92 16.19 13.51
CA PRO A 116 -4.25 16.75 13.68
C PRO A 116 -4.49 18.03 12.89
N ARG A 117 -3.48 18.89 12.76
CA ARG A 117 -3.57 20.15 11.99
C ARG A 117 -3.77 19.95 10.49
N PHE A 118 -3.37 18.80 9.95
CA PHE A 118 -3.54 18.46 8.53
C PHE A 118 -4.69 17.48 8.27
N LYS A 119 -5.43 17.09 9.31
CA LYS A 119 -6.49 16.10 9.22
C LYS A 119 -7.54 16.45 8.16
N GLU A 120 -7.93 17.71 8.05
CA GLU A 120 -8.94 18.12 7.06
C GLU A 120 -8.42 18.08 5.62
N TYR A 121 -7.13 18.27 5.40
CA TYR A 121 -6.54 18.24 4.06
C TYR A 121 -6.41 16.83 3.51
N PHE A 122 -6.03 15.87 4.36
CA PHE A 122 -5.80 14.49 3.94
C PHE A 122 -6.98 13.56 4.21
N TRP A 123 -7.79 13.86 5.22
CA TRP A 123 -8.88 13.01 5.70
C TRP A 123 -10.23 13.75 5.82
N GLY A 124 -10.30 15.03 5.43
CA GLY A 124 -11.52 15.84 5.48
C GLY A 124 -12.62 15.36 4.53
N ASN A 125 -13.86 15.62 4.93
CA ASN A 125 -15.09 14.96 4.48
C ASN A 125 -15.23 14.73 2.96
N LYS A 126 -15.30 13.44 2.57
CA LYS A 126 -16.09 13.00 1.42
C LYS A 126 -17.57 13.26 1.73
N LYS A 127 -18.08 14.45 1.42
CA LYS A 127 -19.54 14.60 1.29
C LYS A 127 -19.96 13.72 0.12
N ALA A 128 -20.76 12.70 0.41
CA ALA A 128 -21.43 11.89 -0.58
C ALA A 128 -22.18 12.81 -1.55
N GLN A 129 -21.81 12.74 -2.84
CA GLN A 129 -22.69 13.09 -3.95
C GLN A 129 -23.37 11.81 -4.42
#